data_AF-A0A3M8BZ63-F1
#
_entry.id   AF-A0A3M8BZ63-F1
#
_cell.length_a   1.000
_cell.length_b   1.000
_cell.length_c   1.000
_cell.angle_alpha   90.00
_cell.angle_beta   90.00
_cell.angle_gamma   90.00
#
_symmetry.space_group_name_H-M   'P 1'
#
loop_
_entity.id
_entity.type
_entity.pdbx_description
1 polymer ?
#
loop_
_entity_poly.entity_id
_entity_poly.type
_entity_poly.pdbx_seq_one_letter_code
_entity_poly.pdbx_strand_id
1 'polypeptide(L)'
;MRDVPNRYQGLPPRSAEMLYQIVRKFYRGAVSHFDVIQERKAEVLAAANPCRMSQDDTSLRQAIKTLFLEFHFYTTCWLQMELALYRLARKDERLAQVHEAFQPEWKKHLDVRERLEKTDACVDEQFQQDASAWKIAEQDAYRFGDMIFTVDERSLQALHDFYQAIETARKSG
;
A
#
# COMPACT_ATOMS: atom_id res chain seq x y z
N MET A 1 13.50 -6.58 5.48
CA MET A 1 12.63 -5.80 4.58
C MET A 1 13.37 -4.48 4.28
N ARG A 2 13.27 -3.89 3.08
CA ARG A 2 14.11 -2.72 2.72
C ARG A 2 13.42 -1.40 3.06
N ASP A 3 14.22 -0.40 3.42
CA ASP A 3 13.77 0.96 3.72
C ASP A 3 13.53 1.77 2.43
N VAL A 4 12.48 2.59 2.43
CA VAL A 4 12.06 3.42 1.28
C VAL A 4 13.13 4.44 0.83
N PRO A 5 13.87 5.13 1.72
CA PRO A 5 14.84 6.15 1.31
C PRO A 5 16.03 5.61 0.50
N ASN A 6 16.52 4.40 0.82
CA ASN A 6 17.68 3.78 0.18
C ASN A 6 17.29 2.66 -0.80
N ARG A 7 16.03 2.61 -1.22
CA ARG A 7 15.43 1.45 -1.91
C ARG A 7 16.13 1.04 -3.20
N TYR A 8 16.81 1.95 -3.89
CA TYR A 8 17.56 1.68 -5.12
C TYR A 8 19.03 1.28 -4.92
N GLN A 9 19.56 1.36 -3.69
CA GLN A 9 20.96 1.03 -3.40
C GLN A 9 21.16 -0.48 -3.22
N GLY A 10 22.31 -1.00 -3.70
CA GLY A 10 22.71 -2.39 -3.45
C GLY A 10 21.76 -3.46 -4.02
N LEU A 11 21.00 -3.16 -5.07
CA LEU A 11 20.08 -4.13 -5.68
C LEU A 11 20.85 -5.33 -6.26
N PRO A 12 20.60 -6.58 -5.80
CA PRO A 12 21.31 -7.74 -6.31
C PRO A 12 21.02 -7.94 -7.80
N PRO A 13 21.99 -8.35 -8.62
CA PRO A 13 21.79 -8.60 -10.04
C PRO A 13 20.69 -9.65 -10.25
N ARG A 14 19.81 -9.41 -11.23
CA ARG A 14 18.68 -10.28 -11.62
C ARG A 14 18.48 -10.13 -13.12
N SER A 15 18.10 -11.21 -13.79
CA SER A 15 17.70 -11.18 -15.19
C SER A 15 16.37 -10.44 -15.37
N ALA A 16 16.06 -10.00 -16.59
CA ALA A 16 14.77 -9.37 -16.89
C ALA A 16 13.59 -10.30 -16.58
N GLU A 17 13.69 -11.58 -16.93
CA GLU A 17 12.65 -12.58 -16.64
C GLU A 17 12.38 -12.70 -15.13
N MET A 18 13.43 -12.74 -14.30
CA MET A 18 13.25 -12.73 -12.85
C MET A 18 12.56 -11.46 -12.35
N LEU A 19 12.82 -10.30 -12.98
CA LEU A 19 12.18 -9.04 -12.60
C LEU A 19 10.68 -9.05 -12.96
N TYR A 20 10.30 -9.55 -14.14
CA TYR A 20 8.89 -9.73 -14.49
C TYR A 20 8.18 -10.73 -13.56
N GLN A 21 8.86 -11.79 -13.15
CA GLN A 21 8.31 -12.74 -12.17
C GLN A 21 8.07 -12.09 -10.80
N ILE A 22 8.92 -11.16 -10.36
CA ILE A 22 8.68 -10.34 -9.16
C ILE A 22 7.41 -9.52 -9.35
N VAL A 23 7.32 -8.76 -10.45
CA VAL A 23 6.14 -7.92 -10.74
C VAL A 23 4.86 -8.75 -10.68
N ARG A 24 4.83 -9.89 -11.39
CA ARG A 24 3.68 -10.80 -11.41
C ARG A 24 3.36 -11.39 -10.03
N LYS A 25 4.38 -11.78 -9.26
CA LYS A 25 4.20 -12.34 -7.91
C LYS A 25 3.56 -11.32 -6.98
N PHE A 26 4.08 -10.11 -6.92
CA PHE A 26 3.60 -9.09 -5.99
C PHE A 26 2.28 -8.46 -6.44
N TYR A 27 2.04 -8.35 -7.76
CA TYR A 27 0.72 -8.04 -8.29
C TYR A 27 -0.33 -9.03 -7.81
N ARG A 28 -0.10 -10.34 -8.01
CA ARG A 28 -1.01 -11.39 -7.54
C ARG A 28 -1.22 -11.33 -6.03
N GLY A 29 -0.14 -11.14 -5.27
CA GLY A 29 -0.21 -11.00 -3.82
C GLY A 29 -1.10 -9.84 -3.39
N ALA A 30 -0.92 -8.65 -3.98
CA ALA A 30 -1.74 -7.48 -3.68
C ALA A 30 -3.22 -7.66 -4.09
N VAL A 31 -3.49 -8.25 -5.26
CA VAL A 31 -4.87 -8.56 -5.69
C VAL A 31 -5.53 -9.53 -4.72
N SER A 32 -4.87 -10.65 -4.37
CA SER A 32 -5.46 -11.63 -3.44
C SER A 32 -5.64 -11.09 -2.01
N HIS A 33 -4.87 -10.06 -1.65
CA HIS A 33 -4.90 -9.49 -0.31
C HIS A 33 -5.91 -8.34 -0.19
N PHE A 34 -6.46 -7.87 -1.31
CA PHE A 34 -7.51 -6.85 -1.31
C PHE A 34 -8.72 -7.27 -0.49
N ASP A 35 -9.18 -8.52 -0.65
CA ASP A 35 -10.34 -9.06 0.09
C ASP A 35 -10.07 -9.12 1.59
N VAL A 36 -8.86 -9.53 1.99
CA VAL A 36 -8.42 -9.54 3.40
C VAL A 36 -8.47 -8.13 3.99
N ILE A 37 -8.07 -7.12 3.23
CA ILE A 37 -8.19 -5.73 3.67
C ILE A 37 -9.65 -5.33 3.85
N GLN A 38 -10.55 -5.71 2.93
CA GLN A 38 -11.97 -5.39 3.07
C GLN A 38 -12.59 -6.07 4.30
N GLU A 39 -12.19 -7.30 4.60
CA GLU A 39 -12.57 -8.00 5.84
C GLU A 39 -12.09 -7.23 7.08
N ARG A 40 -10.82 -6.77 7.11
CA ARG A 40 -10.30 -5.97 8.24
C ARG A 40 -10.98 -4.61 8.37
N LYS A 41 -11.37 -3.97 7.26
CA LYS A 41 -12.17 -2.74 7.31
C LYS A 41 -13.54 -2.98 7.95
N ALA A 42 -14.19 -4.10 7.64
CA ALA A 42 -15.44 -4.48 8.27
C ALA A 42 -15.29 -4.72 9.77
N GLU A 43 -14.18 -5.33 10.21
CA GLU A 43 -13.85 -5.49 11.63
C GLU A 43 -13.62 -4.14 12.34
N VAL A 44 -12.91 -3.21 11.69
CA VAL A 44 -12.72 -1.84 12.19
C VAL A 44 -14.05 -1.12 12.36
N LEU A 45 -14.94 -1.22 11.38
CA LEU A 45 -16.29 -0.65 11.46
C LEU A 45 -17.13 -1.29 12.57
N ALA A 46 -17.03 -2.61 12.75
CA ALA A 46 -17.71 -3.32 13.83
C ALA A 46 -17.20 -2.86 15.21
N ALA A 47 -15.89 -2.64 15.36
CA ALA A 47 -15.26 -2.16 16.58
C ALA A 47 -15.54 -0.67 16.88
N ALA A 48 -15.92 0.12 15.86
CA ALA A 48 -16.25 1.54 16.03
C ALA A 48 -17.55 1.76 16.83
N ASN A 49 -18.53 0.86 16.69
CA ASN A 49 -19.83 0.96 17.37
C ASN A 49 -19.73 0.90 18.91
N PRO A 50 -19.05 -0.10 19.51
CA PRO A 50 -18.81 -0.13 20.96
C PRO A 50 -18.03 1.09 21.46
N CYS A 51 -16.98 1.50 20.73
CA CYS A 51 -16.15 2.66 21.09
C CYS A 51 -16.98 3.95 21.19
N ARG A 52 -17.93 4.15 20.27
CA ARG A 52 -18.87 5.29 20.31
C ARG A 52 -19.73 5.30 21.59
N MET A 53 -20.04 4.14 22.17
CA MET A 53 -20.93 4.01 23.32
C MET A 53 -20.21 3.98 24.68
N SER A 54 -19.02 3.39 24.76
CA SER A 54 -18.33 3.15 26.03
C SER A 54 -17.13 4.06 26.30
N GLN A 55 -16.67 4.83 25.30
CA GLN A 55 -15.39 5.56 25.31
C GLN A 55 -14.15 4.66 25.50
N ASP A 56 -14.31 3.33 25.53
CA ASP A 56 -13.20 2.38 25.47
C ASP A 56 -12.81 2.17 24.00
N ASP A 57 -11.61 2.62 23.64
CA ASP A 57 -11.08 2.56 22.29
C ASP A 57 -10.16 1.35 22.05
N THR A 58 -9.94 0.49 23.07
CA THR A 58 -8.99 -0.63 23.01
C THR A 58 -9.25 -1.55 21.83
N SER A 59 -10.52 -1.97 21.64
CA SER A 59 -10.92 -2.85 20.54
C SER A 59 -10.76 -2.18 19.17
N LEU A 60 -11.07 -0.89 19.08
CA LEU A 60 -10.94 -0.13 17.82
C LEU A 60 -9.47 0.06 17.46
N ARG A 61 -8.62 0.42 18.43
CA ARG A 61 -7.16 0.52 18.26
C ARG A 61 -6.57 -0.79 17.76
N GLN A 62 -6.97 -1.91 18.36
CA GLN A 62 -6.48 -3.23 17.95
C GLN A 62 -6.94 -3.58 16.52
N ALA A 63 -8.19 -3.29 16.16
CA ALA A 63 -8.68 -3.52 14.80
C ALA A 63 -7.95 -2.65 13.77
N ILE A 64 -7.75 -1.35 14.05
CA ILE A 64 -7.01 -0.42 13.19
C ILE A 64 -5.55 -0.86 13.04
N LYS A 65 -4.92 -1.29 14.15
CA LYS A 65 -3.56 -1.83 14.12
C LYS A 65 -3.45 -3.02 13.16
N THR A 66 -4.38 -3.97 13.24
CA THR A 66 -4.42 -5.12 12.32
C THR A 66 -4.60 -4.66 10.88
N LEU A 67 -5.54 -3.74 10.61
CA LEU A 67 -5.74 -3.18 9.28
C LEU A 67 -4.46 -2.50 8.73
N PHE A 68 -3.73 -1.78 9.57
CA PHE A 68 -2.49 -1.11 9.17
C PHE A 68 -1.37 -2.10 8.82
N LEU A 69 -1.34 -3.27 9.46
CA LEU A 69 -0.43 -4.35 9.06
C LEU A 69 -0.81 -4.89 7.66
N GLU A 70 -2.09 -5.01 7.34
CA GLU A 70 -2.52 -5.43 5.99
C GLU A 70 -2.23 -4.33 4.94
N PHE A 71 -2.42 -3.06 5.27
CA PHE A 71 -1.97 -1.95 4.42
C PHE A 71 -0.45 -1.97 4.20
N HIS A 72 0.33 -2.33 5.22
CA HIS A 72 1.78 -2.44 5.12
C HIS A 72 2.20 -3.56 4.16
N PHE A 73 1.51 -4.70 4.20
CA PHE A 73 1.71 -5.75 3.20
C PHE A 73 1.38 -5.26 1.78
N TYR A 74 0.22 -4.63 1.60
CA TYR A 74 -0.24 -4.14 0.30
C TYR A 74 0.71 -3.10 -0.31
N THR A 75 1.12 -2.11 0.48
CA THR A 75 2.10 -1.09 0.05
C THR A 75 3.50 -1.68 -0.15
N THR A 76 3.85 -2.77 0.54
CA THR A 76 5.07 -3.53 0.25
C THR A 76 5.02 -4.23 -1.10
N CYS A 77 3.87 -4.76 -1.54
CA CYS A 77 3.72 -5.27 -2.89
C CYS A 77 3.99 -4.19 -3.95
N TRP A 78 3.45 -2.98 -3.76
CA TRP A 78 3.73 -1.83 -4.61
C TRP A 78 5.23 -1.53 -4.69
N LEU A 79 5.94 -1.50 -3.54
CA LEU A 79 7.39 -1.30 -3.50
C LEU A 79 8.13 -2.36 -4.31
N GLN A 80 7.76 -3.63 -4.19
CA GLN A 80 8.48 -4.69 -4.89
C GLN A 80 8.24 -4.64 -6.41
N MET A 81 7.04 -4.26 -6.85
CA MET A 81 6.74 -4.02 -8.26
C MET A 81 7.52 -2.83 -8.80
N GLU A 82 7.52 -1.70 -8.09
CA GLU A 82 8.25 -0.48 -8.45
C GLU A 82 9.76 -0.75 -8.56
N LEU A 83 10.37 -1.41 -7.57
CA LEU A 83 11.79 -1.74 -7.60
C LEU A 83 12.16 -2.66 -8.77
N ALA A 84 11.29 -3.58 -9.14
CA ALA A 84 11.49 -4.42 -10.31
C ALA A 84 11.39 -3.61 -11.60
N LEU A 85 10.38 -2.74 -11.71
CA LEU A 85 10.18 -1.86 -12.84
C LEU A 85 11.34 -0.87 -13.02
N TYR A 86 11.79 -0.19 -11.97
CA TYR A 86 12.94 0.72 -12.02
C TYR A 86 14.18 0.05 -12.65
N ARG A 87 14.42 -1.21 -12.31
CA ARG A 87 15.56 -1.96 -12.85
C ARG A 87 15.38 -2.36 -14.32
N LEU A 88 14.14 -2.64 -14.73
CA LEU A 88 13.80 -2.91 -16.11
C LEU A 88 13.91 -1.64 -16.96
N ALA A 89 13.39 -0.51 -16.46
CA ALA A 89 13.43 0.81 -17.08
C ALA A 89 14.85 1.29 -17.42
N ARG A 90 15.86 0.92 -16.63
CA ARG A 90 17.27 1.21 -16.95
C ARG A 90 17.78 0.60 -18.25
N LYS A 91 17.03 -0.33 -18.86
CA LYS A 91 17.41 -1.04 -20.08
C LYS A 91 16.36 -0.93 -21.20
N ASP A 92 15.21 -0.33 -20.92
CA ASP A 92 14.08 -0.26 -21.84
C ASP A 92 13.32 1.06 -21.61
N GLU A 93 13.37 1.95 -22.59
CA GLU A 93 12.78 3.29 -22.54
C GLU A 93 11.25 3.25 -22.36
N ARG A 94 10.58 2.23 -22.91
CA ARG A 94 9.12 2.11 -22.77
C ARG A 94 8.73 1.80 -21.33
N LEU A 95 9.54 0.99 -20.65
CA LEU A 95 9.34 0.70 -19.23
C LEU A 95 9.74 1.91 -18.36
N ALA A 96 10.66 2.75 -18.81
CA ALA A 96 10.93 4.03 -18.16
C ALA A 96 9.72 4.98 -18.24
N GLN A 97 9.07 5.06 -19.40
CA GLN A 97 7.82 5.83 -19.55
C GLN A 97 6.71 5.31 -18.63
N VAL A 98 6.55 3.98 -18.49
CA VAL A 98 5.60 3.41 -17.53
C VAL A 98 5.98 3.78 -16.09
N HIS A 99 7.26 3.74 -15.74
CA HIS A 99 7.73 4.10 -14.39
C HIS A 99 7.43 5.55 -14.03
N GLU A 100 7.68 6.47 -14.97
CA GLU A 100 7.38 7.90 -14.83
C GLU A 100 5.88 8.18 -14.78
N ALA A 101 5.10 7.60 -15.68
CA ALA A 101 3.64 7.82 -15.75
C ALA A 101 2.92 7.40 -14.47
N PHE A 102 3.36 6.32 -13.83
CA PHE A 102 2.78 5.81 -12.59
C PHE A 102 3.45 6.36 -11.33
N GLN A 103 4.38 7.32 -11.45
CA GLN A 103 5.07 7.91 -10.31
C GLN A 103 4.16 8.44 -9.20
N PRO A 104 3.11 9.22 -9.49
CA PRO A 104 2.21 9.71 -8.46
C PRO A 104 1.59 8.56 -7.64
N GLU A 105 1.19 7.48 -8.32
CA GLU A 105 0.53 6.33 -7.71
C GLU A 105 1.48 5.50 -6.84
N TRP A 106 2.61 5.05 -7.38
CA TRP A 106 3.52 4.25 -6.56
C TRP A 106 4.14 5.07 -5.44
N LYS A 107 4.41 6.38 -5.64
CA LYS A 107 5.00 7.23 -4.60
C LYS A 107 4.06 7.38 -3.40
N LYS A 108 2.76 7.63 -3.63
CA LYS A 108 1.74 7.66 -2.56
C LYS A 108 1.80 6.41 -1.68
N HIS A 109 1.88 5.23 -2.29
CA HIS A 109 1.96 3.96 -1.55
C HIS A 109 3.27 3.81 -0.79
N LEU A 110 4.40 4.27 -1.34
CA LEU A 110 5.69 4.22 -0.67
C LEU A 110 5.78 5.16 0.52
N ASP A 111 5.22 6.37 0.40
CA ASP A 111 5.21 7.36 1.46
C ASP A 111 4.37 6.85 2.66
N VAL A 112 3.24 6.17 2.39
CA VAL A 112 2.44 5.48 3.40
C VAL A 112 3.19 4.29 4.01
N ARG A 113 3.87 3.48 3.18
CA ARG A 113 4.66 2.35 3.66
C ARG A 113 5.74 2.77 4.66
N GLU A 114 6.43 3.88 4.38
CA GLU A 114 7.47 4.41 5.27
C GLU A 114 6.91 4.77 6.66
N ARG A 115 5.72 5.36 6.71
CA ARG A 115 5.01 5.65 7.96
C ARG A 115 4.64 4.36 8.70
N LEU A 116 4.12 3.38 7.96
CA LEU A 116 3.66 2.10 8.49
C LEU A 116 4.75 1.24 9.12
N GLU A 117 6.04 1.52 8.89
CA GLU A 117 7.15 0.91 9.65
C GLU A 117 7.06 1.19 11.16
N LYS A 118 6.34 2.25 11.56
CA LYS A 118 6.01 2.56 12.96
C LYS A 118 4.50 2.44 13.18
N THR A 119 3.96 1.25 12.93
CA THR A 119 2.51 0.97 12.97
C THR A 119 1.83 1.51 14.23
N ASP A 120 2.41 1.30 15.41
CA ASP A 120 1.83 1.78 16.68
C ASP A 120 1.72 3.32 16.74
N ALA A 121 2.74 4.03 16.23
CA ALA A 121 2.70 5.48 16.16
C ALA A 121 1.63 5.98 15.17
N CYS A 122 1.42 5.26 14.05
CA CYS A 122 0.34 5.57 13.11
C CYS A 122 -1.04 5.35 13.75
N VAL A 123 -1.20 4.30 14.57
CA VAL A 123 -2.44 4.07 15.32
C VAL A 123 -2.66 5.24 16.27
N ASP A 124 -1.68 5.60 17.10
CA ASP A 124 -1.81 6.72 18.04
C ASP A 124 -2.16 8.04 17.35
N GLU A 125 -1.56 8.32 16.19
CA GLU A 125 -1.86 9.51 15.38
C GLU A 125 -3.35 9.58 14.98
N GLN A 126 -4.02 8.45 14.75
CA GLN A 126 -5.46 8.44 14.45
C GLN A 126 -6.31 9.00 15.59
N PHE A 127 -5.83 8.88 16.83
CA PHE A 127 -6.59 9.22 18.04
C PHE A 127 -6.18 10.57 18.64
N GLN A 128 -5.16 11.24 18.09
CA GLN A 128 -4.60 12.49 18.66
C GLN A 128 -5.31 13.78 18.20
N GLN A 129 -6.08 13.80 17.11
CA GLN A 129 -6.77 15.00 16.62
C GLN A 129 -8.30 14.87 16.59
N ASP A 130 -8.90 15.14 17.75
CA ASP A 130 -10.26 15.61 18.04
C ASP A 130 -11.55 14.83 17.63
N ALA A 131 -12.49 14.91 18.58
CA ALA A 131 -13.88 14.46 18.68
C ALA A 131 -14.27 12.99 18.48
N SER A 132 -13.71 12.20 17.55
CA SER A 132 -14.30 10.87 17.29
C SER A 132 -13.39 9.96 16.45
N ALA A 133 -12.48 9.22 17.08
CA ALA A 133 -11.67 8.22 16.40
C ALA A 133 -12.51 7.15 15.65
N TRP A 134 -13.76 6.93 16.09
CA TRP A 134 -14.72 6.07 15.39
C TRP A 134 -15.14 6.61 14.01
N LYS A 135 -15.08 7.92 13.74
CA LYS A 135 -15.42 8.48 12.41
C LYS A 135 -14.45 8.07 11.32
N ILE A 136 -13.20 7.79 11.68
CA ILE A 136 -12.17 7.31 10.74
C ILE A 136 -12.59 5.97 10.13
N ALA A 137 -13.20 5.10 10.95
CA ALA A 137 -13.74 3.81 10.52
C ALA A 137 -14.94 3.97 9.56
N GLU A 138 -15.85 4.92 9.84
CA GLU A 138 -17.01 5.17 8.98
C GLU A 138 -16.63 5.79 7.63
N GLN A 139 -15.63 6.66 7.63
CA GLN A 139 -15.16 7.36 6.43
C GLN A 139 -14.20 6.53 5.58
N ASP A 140 -13.69 5.41 6.12
CA ASP A 140 -12.63 4.60 5.51
C ASP A 140 -11.43 5.46 5.07
N ALA A 141 -11.03 6.41 5.93
CA ALA A 141 -10.11 7.50 5.60
C ALA A 141 -9.01 7.63 6.66
N TYR A 142 -7.96 6.81 6.54
CA TYR A 142 -6.89 6.72 7.54
C TYR A 142 -5.78 7.72 7.28
N ARG A 143 -5.32 8.39 8.34
CA ARG A 143 -4.30 9.42 8.24
C ARG A 143 -2.89 8.84 8.35
N PHE A 144 -1.95 9.34 7.55
CA PHE A 144 -0.53 9.02 7.67
C PHE A 144 0.27 10.32 7.46
N GLY A 145 0.53 11.06 8.54
CA GLY A 145 0.99 12.44 8.44
C GLY A 145 -0.06 13.33 7.75
N ASP A 146 0.33 14.03 6.70
CA ASP A 146 -0.57 14.94 5.95
C ASP A 146 -1.41 14.21 4.89
N MET A 147 -1.29 12.89 4.76
CA MET A 147 -2.00 12.11 3.75
C MET A 147 -3.20 11.38 4.35
N ILE A 148 -4.27 11.30 3.56
CA ILE A 148 -5.36 10.34 3.77
C ILE A 148 -5.17 9.17 2.81
N PHE A 149 -5.24 7.96 3.33
CA PHE A 149 -5.02 6.73 2.59
C PHE A 149 -6.05 5.67 2.96
N THR A 150 -6.42 4.89 1.95
CA THR A 150 -7.20 3.67 2.08
C THR A 150 -6.92 2.78 0.87
N VAL A 151 -7.27 1.50 0.97
CA VAL A 151 -7.23 0.55 -0.14
C VAL A 151 -8.65 0.18 -0.54
N ASP A 152 -9.17 0.92 -1.51
CA ASP A 152 -10.51 0.78 -2.10
C ASP A 152 -10.45 0.23 -3.53
N GLU A 153 -11.59 0.15 -4.21
CA GLU A 153 -11.65 -0.31 -5.61
C GLU A 153 -10.80 0.54 -6.55
N ARG A 154 -10.65 1.85 -6.28
CA ARG A 154 -9.79 2.73 -7.07
C ARG A 154 -8.32 2.36 -6.91
N SER A 155 -7.91 2.02 -5.69
CA SER A 155 -6.56 1.53 -5.39
C SER A 155 -6.28 0.21 -6.10
N LEU A 156 -7.26 -0.70 -6.11
CA LEU A 156 -7.18 -1.96 -6.85
C LEU A 156 -7.10 -1.73 -8.37
N GLN A 157 -7.90 -0.82 -8.92
CA GLN A 157 -7.85 -0.47 -10.33
C GLN A 157 -6.49 0.13 -10.72
N ALA A 158 -5.95 1.05 -9.92
CA ALA A 158 -4.61 1.61 -10.16
C ALA A 158 -3.52 0.53 -10.19
N LEU A 159 -3.63 -0.49 -9.32
CA LEU A 159 -2.74 -1.65 -9.33
C LEU A 159 -2.88 -2.48 -10.63
N HIS A 160 -4.11 -2.71 -11.10
CA HIS A 160 -4.36 -3.39 -12.37
C HIS A 160 -3.78 -2.62 -13.55
N ASP A 161 -4.02 -1.31 -13.62
CA ASP A 161 -3.52 -0.44 -14.68
C ASP A 161 -1.99 -0.43 -14.70
N PHE A 162 -1.36 -0.34 -13.52
CA PHE A 162 0.08 -0.38 -13.39
C PHE A 162 0.67 -1.70 -13.91
N TYR A 163 0.10 -2.83 -13.48
CA TYR A 163 0.54 -4.15 -13.96
C TYR A 163 0.33 -4.32 -15.47
N GLN A 164 -0.82 -3.90 -15.99
CA GLN A 164 -1.14 -4.00 -17.42
C GLN A 164 -0.23 -3.13 -18.28
N ALA A 165 0.15 -1.94 -17.81
CA ALA A 165 1.08 -1.06 -18.51
C ALA A 165 2.47 -1.72 -18.64
N ILE A 166 2.96 -2.36 -17.58
CA ILE A 166 4.23 -3.11 -17.60
C ILE A 166 4.15 -4.29 -18.59
N GLU A 167 3.08 -5.09 -18.53
CA GLU A 167 2.92 -6.25 -19.42
C GLU A 167 2.73 -5.85 -20.90
N THR A 168 2.10 -4.69 -21.16
CA THR A 168 1.96 -4.14 -22.51
C THR A 168 3.32 -3.73 -23.05
N ALA A 169 4.10 -2.94 -22.29
CA ALA A 169 5.44 -2.53 -22.67
C ALA A 169 6.37 -3.73 -22.92
N ARG A 170 6.23 -4.81 -22.13
CA ARG A 170 6.94 -6.07 -22.34
C ARG A 170 6.63 -6.74 -23.68
N LYS A 171 5.36 -6.77 -24.10
CA LYS A 171 4.91 -7.48 -25.31
C LYS A 171 5.18 -6.73 -26.60
N SER A 172 5.30 -5.40 -26.52
CA SER A 172 5.49 -4.54 -27.68
C SER A 172 6.93 -4.50 -28.21
N GLY A 173 7.86 -5.33 -27.70
CA GLY A 173 9.26 -5.36 -28.14
C GLY A 173 9.85 -6.75 -28.05
#